data_AF-A0A6N9Q7F7-F1
#
_entry.id   AF-A0A6N9Q7F7-F1
#
_cell.length_a   1.000
_cell.length_b   1.000
_cell.length_c   1.000
_cell.angle_alpha   90.00
_cell.angle_beta   90.00
_cell.angle_gamma   90.00
#
_symmetry.space_group_name_H-M   'P 1'
#
loop_
_entity.id
_entity.type
_entity.pdbx_description
1 polymer ?
#
loop_
_entity_poly.entity_id
_entity_poly.type
_entity_poly.pdbx_seq_one_letter_code
_entity_poly.pdbx_strand_id
1 'polypeptide(L)'
;MKKYVVIRDFIDKNTKKHYKKGDFYESNQERATELHQGGFISEEEVKDISKNVLDQNANEVIKSITEEFSEKNKLKELFEHESSGKNRTTVLKHIESLLVESLS
;
A
#
# COMPACT_ATOMS: atom_id res chain seq x y z
N MET A 1 13.38 4.67 -4.45
CA MET A 1 12.57 3.98 -5.47
C MET A 1 11.15 4.48 -5.32
N LYS A 2 10.38 4.55 -6.40
CA LYS A 2 8.99 5.01 -6.39
C LYS A 2 8.06 3.81 -6.32
N LYS A 3 6.94 3.95 -5.62
CA LYS A 3 5.97 2.87 -5.37
C LYS A 3 4.68 3.13 -6.12
N TYR A 4 4.11 2.10 -6.74
CA TYR A 4 2.91 2.19 -7.56
C TYR A 4 1.97 1.01 -7.29
N VAL A 5 0.67 1.22 -7.47
CA VAL A 5 -0.31 0.15 -7.39
C VAL A 5 -0.33 -0.60 -8.72
N VAL A 6 -0.28 -1.92 -8.68
CA VAL A 6 -0.42 -2.76 -9.87
C VAL A 6 -1.89 -2.80 -10.27
N ILE A 7 -2.19 -2.27 -11.45
CA ILE A 7 -3.57 -2.25 -12.00
C ILE A 7 -3.87 -3.55 -12.75
N ARG A 8 -2.84 -4.18 -13.33
CA ARG A 8 -2.96 -5.41 -14.10
C ARG A 8 -1.80 -6.35 -13.82
N ASP A 9 -2.11 -7.62 -13.62
CA ASP A 9 -1.14 -8.69 -13.37
C ASP A 9 -0.01 -8.67 -14.42
N PHE A 10 1.24 -8.76 -13.96
CA PHE A 10 2.40 -8.83 -14.85
C PHE A 10 3.57 -9.56 -14.18
N ILE A 11 4.45 -10.11 -15.01
CA ILE A 11 5.73 -10.66 -14.57
C ILE A 11 6.80 -9.63 -14.89
N ASP A 12 7.50 -9.17 -13.86
CA ASP A 12 8.55 -8.18 -14.05
C ASP A 12 9.75 -8.81 -14.78
N LYS A 13 10.21 -8.16 -15.86
CA LYS A 13 11.26 -8.73 -16.72
C LYS A 13 12.63 -8.78 -16.02
N ASN A 14 12.87 -7.89 -15.05
CA ASN A 14 14.14 -7.74 -14.35
C ASN A 14 14.24 -8.70 -13.16
N THR A 15 13.18 -8.79 -12.35
CA THR A 15 13.14 -9.61 -11.13
C THR A 15 12.53 -11.00 -11.34
N LYS A 16 11.84 -11.22 -12.48
CA LYS A 16 11.04 -12.41 -12.78
C LYS A 16 9.91 -12.68 -11.77
N LYS A 17 9.61 -11.73 -10.90
CA LYS A 17 8.54 -11.84 -9.91
C LYS A 17 7.18 -11.57 -10.57
N HIS A 18 6.20 -12.39 -10.21
CA HIS A 18 4.82 -12.17 -10.59
C HIS A 18 4.17 -11.19 -9.61
N TYR A 19 3.61 -10.10 -10.15
CA TYR A 19 2.82 -9.12 -9.43
C TYR A 19 1.38 -9.22 -9.88
N LYS A 20 0.47 -9.37 -8.93
CA LYS A 20 -0.98 -9.43 -9.18
C LYS A 20 -1.58 -8.03 -9.11
N LYS A 21 -2.74 -7.85 -9.72
CA LYS A 21 -3.56 -6.65 -9.55
C LYS A 21 -3.79 -6.39 -8.06
N GLY A 22 -3.51 -5.16 -7.65
CA GLY A 22 -3.53 -4.69 -6.28
C GLY A 22 -2.18 -4.76 -5.56
N ASP A 23 -1.22 -5.55 -6.05
CA ASP A 23 0.10 -5.56 -5.44
C ASP A 23 0.77 -4.19 -5.56
N PHE A 24 1.80 -3.96 -4.75
CA PHE A 24 2.66 -2.80 -4.91
C PHE A 24 3.93 -3.15 -5.68
N TYR A 25 4.28 -2.27 -6.60
CA TYR A 25 5.49 -2.37 -7.40
C TYR A 25 6.41 -1.19 -7.10
N GLU A 26 7.62 -1.48 -6.64
CA GLU A 26 8.66 -0.49 -6.41
C GLU A 26 9.70 -0.55 -7.52
N SER A 27 9.97 0.60 -8.13
CA SER A 27 10.90 0.68 -9.26
C SER A 27 11.51 2.07 -9.42
N ASN A 28 12.49 2.17 -10.33
CA ASN A 28 12.99 3.44 -10.85
C ASN A 28 11.99 4.06 -11.85
N GLN A 29 12.24 5.31 -12.20
CA GLN A 29 11.35 6.09 -13.08
C GLN A 29 11.26 5.50 -14.49
N GLU A 30 12.37 5.07 -15.09
CA GLU A 30 12.38 4.46 -16.44
C GLU A 30 11.44 3.26 -16.53
N ARG A 31 11.59 2.29 -15.63
CA ARG A 31 10.80 1.06 -15.65
C ARG A 31 9.36 1.32 -15.22
N ALA A 32 9.11 2.29 -14.35
CA ALA A 32 7.76 2.73 -14.03
C ALA A 32 7.06 3.33 -15.27
N THR A 33 7.75 4.18 -16.05
CA THR A 33 7.22 4.75 -17.30
C THR A 33 6.83 3.67 -18.30
N GLU A 34 7.66 2.65 -18.52
CA GLU A 34 7.30 1.51 -19.38
C GLU A 34 6.00 0.83 -18.93
N LEU A 35 5.85 0.62 -17.62
CA LEU A 35 4.70 -0.06 -17.05
C LEU A 35 3.44 0.82 -17.02
N HIS A 36 3.57 2.14 -16.90
CA HIS A 36 2.45 3.08 -17.09
C HIS A 36 1.94 3.03 -18.54
N GLN A 37 2.84 3.13 -19.52
CA GLN A 37 2.48 3.05 -20.94
C GLN A 37 1.82 1.70 -21.29
N GLY A 38 2.25 0.63 -20.63
CA GLY A 38 1.66 -0.70 -20.77
C GLY A 38 0.38 -0.92 -19.95
N GLY A 39 -0.07 0.04 -19.15
CA GLY A 39 -1.27 -0.07 -18.31
C GLY A 39 -1.16 -1.14 -17.21
N PHE A 40 0.06 -1.41 -16.72
CA PHE A 40 0.31 -2.42 -15.69
C PHE A 40 0.28 -1.84 -14.27
N ILE A 41 0.69 -0.59 -14.10
CA ILE A 41 0.75 0.10 -12.80
C ILE A 41 0.10 1.49 -12.87
N SER A 42 -0.36 2.02 -11.73
CA SER A 42 -1.04 3.31 -11.60
C SER A 42 -0.18 4.49 -12.01
N GLU A 43 -0.74 5.48 -12.72
CA GLU A 43 -0.01 6.72 -13.07
C GLU A 43 0.39 7.54 -11.84
N GLU A 44 -0.41 7.44 -10.77
CA GLU A 44 -0.10 8.06 -9.49
C GLU A 44 0.90 7.21 -8.70
N GLU A 45 1.97 7.87 -8.25
CA GLU A 45 2.88 7.32 -7.25
C GLU A 45 2.17 7.21 -5.91
N VAL A 46 2.23 6.03 -5.30
CA VAL A 46 1.85 5.82 -3.91
C VAL A 46 2.87 6.58 -3.07
N LYS A 47 2.50 7.79 -2.64
CA LYS A 47 3.25 8.48 -1.60
C LYS A 47 3.28 7.56 -0.38
N ASP A 48 4.44 7.40 0.24
CA ASP A 48 4.61 6.62 1.48
C ASP A 48 3.95 7.39 2.64
N ILE A 49 2.61 7.43 2.62
CA ILE A 49 1.79 8.10 3.65
C ILE A 49 1.85 7.31 4.95
N SER A 50 2.12 6.01 4.84
CA SER A 50 2.26 5.04 5.93
C SER A 50 3.21 5.52 7.02
N LYS A 51 4.41 6.02 6.67
CA LYS A 51 5.36 6.50 7.69
C LYS A 51 4.86 7.72 8.46
N ASN A 52 4.15 8.64 7.78
CA ASN A 52 3.73 9.90 8.39
C ASN A 52 2.42 9.73 9.20
N VAL A 53 1.50 8.89 8.74
CA VAL A 53 0.27 8.56 9.47
C VAL A 53 0.61 7.82 10.75
N LEU A 54 1.46 6.79 10.69
CA LEU A 54 1.78 5.97 11.86
C LEU A 54 2.66 6.69 12.89
N ASP A 55 3.27 7.83 12.56
CA ASP A 55 4.04 8.58 13.55
C ASP A 55 3.14 9.33 14.55
N GLN A 56 1.87 9.54 14.21
CA GLN A 56 0.90 10.21 15.08
C GLN A 56 0.47 9.36 16.28
N ASN A 57 -0.31 9.95 17.19
CA ASN A 57 -0.89 9.22 18.32
C ASN A 57 -1.91 8.16 17.81
N ALA A 58 -2.19 7.14 18.62
CA ALA A 58 -3.02 6.02 18.18
C ALA A 58 -4.44 6.41 17.72
N ASN A 59 -5.04 7.43 18.32
CA ASN A 59 -6.40 7.87 17.96
C ASN A 59 -6.41 8.63 16.63
N GLU A 60 -5.42 9.51 16.41
CA GLU A 60 -5.26 10.22 15.14
C GLU A 60 -4.94 9.25 14.01
N VAL A 61 -4.09 8.23 14.27
CA VAL A 61 -3.82 7.15 13.31
C VAL A 61 -5.12 6.46 12.90
N ILE A 62 -5.94 6.03 13.87
CA ILE A 62 -7.22 5.36 13.62
C ILE A 62 -8.14 6.23 12.77
N LYS A 63 -8.20 7.53 13.09
CA LYS A 63 -9.03 8.50 12.34
C LYS A 63 -8.54 8.68 10.91
N SER A 64 -7.25 8.95 10.71
CA SER A 64 -6.66 9.09 9.38
C SER A 64 -6.82 7.84 8.53
N ILE A 65 -6.66 6.65 9.13
CA ILE A 65 -6.86 5.37 8.44
C ILE A 65 -8.31 5.23 7.95
N THR A 66 -9.27 5.64 8.77
CA THR A 66 -10.71 5.56 8.45
C THR A 66 -11.11 6.59 7.37
N GLU A 67 -10.52 7.77 7.36
CA GLU A 67 -10.87 8.87 6.44
C GLU A 67 -10.16 8.76 5.07
N GLU A 68 -8.90 8.33 5.01
CA GLU A 68 -8.08 8.35 3.78
C GLU A 68 -7.86 6.98 3.12
N PHE A 69 -8.05 5.86 3.85
CA PHE A 69 -7.58 4.55 3.40
C PHE A 69 -8.71 3.52 3.27
N SER A 70 -9.43 3.58 2.15
CA SER A 70 -10.41 2.54 1.78
C SER A 70 -9.81 1.40 0.96
N GLU A 71 -8.59 1.58 0.44
CA GLU A 71 -7.95 0.57 -0.39
C GLU A 71 -7.30 -0.52 0.46
N LYS A 72 -7.76 -1.76 0.28
CA LYS A 72 -7.26 -2.95 0.97
C LYS A 72 -5.73 -3.08 0.97
N ASN A 73 -5.07 -2.73 -0.12
CA ASN A 73 -3.62 -2.85 -0.22
C ASN A 73 -2.91 -1.82 0.67
N LYS A 74 -3.40 -0.58 0.71
CA LYS A 74 -2.85 0.46 1.59
C LYS A 74 -3.06 0.09 3.06
N LEU A 75 -4.23 -0.48 3.41
CA LEU A 75 -4.49 -1.00 4.75
C LEU A 75 -3.52 -2.13 5.13
N LYS A 76 -3.25 -3.06 4.21
CA LYS A 76 -2.29 -4.15 4.46
C LYS A 76 -0.86 -3.62 4.67
N GLU A 77 -0.46 -2.63 3.89
CA GLU A 77 0.84 -1.97 4.07
C GLU A 77 0.95 -1.23 5.41
N LEU A 78 -0.10 -0.50 5.81
CA LEU A 78 -0.18 0.13 7.13
C LEU A 78 -0.08 -0.90 8.27
N PHE A 79 -0.72 -2.06 8.11
CA PHE A 79 -0.62 -3.14 9.08
C PHE A 79 0.82 -3.66 9.23
N GLU A 80 1.48 -3.97 8.10
CA GLU A 80 2.87 -4.43 8.10
C GLU A 80 3.84 -3.39 8.68
N HIS A 81 3.65 -2.11 8.34
CA HIS A 81 4.45 -1.02 8.87
C HIS A 81 4.24 -0.77 10.37
N GLU A 82 2.99 -0.81 10.85
CA GLU A 82 2.71 -0.67 12.27
C GLU A 82 3.24 -1.89 13.04
N SER A 83 3.06 -3.11 12.51
CA SER A 83 3.52 -4.35 13.13
C SER A 83 5.05 -4.43 13.23
N SER A 84 5.75 -3.95 12.20
CA SER A 84 7.22 -3.85 12.19
C SER A 84 7.77 -2.62 12.92
N GLY A 85 6.90 -1.69 13.31
CA GLY A 85 7.24 -0.41 13.91
C GLY A 85 6.85 -0.32 15.39
N LYS A 86 5.89 0.57 15.71
CA LYS A 86 5.44 0.82 17.09
C LYS A 86 4.59 -0.33 17.66
N ASN A 87 4.07 -1.21 16.80
CA ASN A 87 3.32 -2.43 17.11
C ASN A 87 2.17 -2.21 18.11
N ARG A 88 1.43 -1.12 17.94
CA ARG A 88 0.29 -0.78 18.81
C ARG A 88 -0.89 -1.70 18.49
N THR A 89 -1.23 -2.57 19.43
CA THR A 89 -2.30 -3.56 19.30
C THR A 89 -3.65 -2.95 18.92
N THR A 90 -3.99 -1.76 19.45
CA THR A 90 -5.25 -1.07 19.11
C THR A 90 -5.30 -0.64 17.64
N VAL A 91 -4.20 -0.10 17.11
CA VAL A 91 -4.10 0.35 15.71
C VAL A 91 -4.16 -0.85 14.77
N LEU A 92 -3.42 -1.92 15.08
CA LEU A 92 -3.42 -3.15 14.28
C LEU A 92 -4.81 -3.79 14.20
N LYS A 93 -5.52 -3.90 15.32
CA LYS A 93 -6.90 -4.43 15.35
C LYS A 93 -7.87 -3.58 14.54
N HIS A 94 -7.70 -2.26 14.54
CA HIS A 94 -8.51 -1.36 13.74
C HIS A 94 -8.29 -1.57 12.24
N ILE A 95 -7.01 -1.61 11.82
CA ILE A 95 -6.64 -1.89 10.43
C ILE A 95 -7.14 -3.26 9.98
N GLU A 96 -7.00 -4.29 10.83
CA GLU A 96 -7.49 -5.64 10.55
C GLU A 96 -9.01 -5.67 10.37
N SER A 97 -9.75 -4.94 11.21
CA SER A 97 -11.21 -4.85 11.10
C SER A 97 -11.64 -4.22 9.77
N LEU A 98 -10.97 -3.13 9.35
CA LEU A 98 -11.22 -2.50 8.05
C LEU A 98 -10.85 -3.42 6.86
N LEU A 99 -9.79 -4.22 7.00
CA LEU A 99 -9.42 -5.23 6.00
C LEU A 99 -10.50 -6.29 5.83
N VAL A 100 -11.11 -6.76 6.93
CA VAL A 100 -12.20 -7.73 6.93
C VAL A 100 -13.49 -7.12 6.35
N GLU A 101 -13.79 -5.87 6.68
CA GLU A 101 -14.97 -5.17 6.14
C GLU A 101 -14.84 -4.95 4.63
N SER A 102 -13.65 -4.62 4.12
CA SER A 102 -13.38 -4.49 2.68
C SER A 102 -13.53 -5.79 1.86
N LEU A 103 -13.69 -6.93 2.55
CA LEU A 103 -13.85 -8.27 1.97
C LEU A 103 -15.31 -8.77 1.96
N SER A 104 -16.22 -8.05 2.66
CA SER A 104 -17.66 -8.38 2.74
C SER A 104 -18.46 -7.62 1.68
#